data_AF-A0A2W4Q058-F1
#
_entry.id   AF-A0A2W4Q058-F1
#
_cell.length_a   1.000
_cell.length_b   1.000
_cell.length_c   1.000
_cell.angle_alpha   90.00
_cell.angle_beta   90.00
_cell.angle_gamma   90.00
#
_symmetry.space_group_name_H-M   'P 1'
#
loop_
_entity.id
_entity.type
_entity.pdbx_description
1 polymer ?
#
loop_
_entity_poly.entity_id
_entity_poly.type
_entity_poly.pdbx_seq_one_letter_code
_entity_poly.pdbx_strand_id
1 'polypeptide(L)'
;AYQATHRERLSEAATAHFAAITGRPGRQVVLDPDFLVTVYEPDGREVTPDQLSQGARDQLYFALRLAIADLLADAVRLPLILDDPFVTSDRTRLGRIRETLERVSGERQVLLLAHDPAYRTWGQPEALDLGDAPVAQTPGGAPAPGGAGSSPSGPAPGAAADETLGGDPS
;
A
#
# COMPACT_ATOMS: atom_id res chain seq x y z
N ALA A 1 29.33 8.67 1.03
CA ALA A 1 29.32 9.24 -0.34
C ALA A 1 28.32 8.51 -1.24
N TYR A 2 28.49 7.21 -1.53
CA TYR A 2 27.63 6.43 -2.44
C TYR A 2 26.12 6.41 -2.10
N GLN A 3 25.78 6.26 -0.81
CA GLN A 3 24.39 6.24 -0.34
C GLN A 3 23.69 7.61 -0.46
N ALA A 4 24.43 8.72 -0.33
CA ALA A 4 23.85 10.07 -0.44
C ALA A 4 23.38 10.34 -1.86
N THR A 5 24.19 9.99 -2.86
CA THR A 5 23.83 10.12 -4.28
C THR A 5 22.62 9.27 -4.68
N HIS A 6 22.52 8.04 -4.16
CA HIS A 6 21.36 7.18 -4.42
C HIS A 6 20.07 7.73 -3.80
N ARG A 7 20.16 8.24 -2.56
CA ARG A 7 19.03 8.85 -1.87
C ARG A 7 18.54 10.13 -2.55
N GLU A 8 19.45 10.98 -3.01
CA GLU A 8 19.12 12.20 -3.75
C GLU A 8 18.41 11.87 -5.06
N ARG A 9 18.95 10.94 -5.86
CA ARG A 9 18.30 10.48 -7.10
C ARG A 9 16.94 9.83 -6.82
N LEU A 10 16.81 9.08 -5.72
CA LEU A 10 15.52 8.49 -5.30
C LEU A 10 14.50 9.57 -4.91
N SER A 11 14.92 10.59 -4.17
CA SER A 11 14.06 11.72 -3.80
C SER A 11 13.59 12.49 -5.03
N GLU A 12 14.50 12.74 -5.98
CA GLU A 12 14.18 13.40 -7.25
C GLU A 12 13.18 12.59 -8.09
N ALA A 13 13.45 11.31 -8.31
CA ALA A 13 12.56 10.44 -9.08
C ALA A 13 11.20 10.26 -8.39
N ALA A 14 11.18 10.06 -7.07
CA ALA A 14 9.93 9.95 -6.30
C ALA A 14 9.13 11.25 -6.36
N THR A 15 9.80 12.41 -6.30
CA THR A 15 9.18 13.73 -6.48
C THR A 15 8.51 13.84 -7.84
N ALA A 16 9.23 13.49 -8.92
CA ALA A 16 8.71 13.58 -10.28
C ALA A 16 7.44 12.74 -10.47
N HIS A 17 7.47 11.46 -10.04
CA HIS A 17 6.31 10.58 -10.12
C HIS A 17 5.16 11.06 -9.23
N PHE A 18 5.44 11.42 -7.97
CA PHE A 18 4.39 11.78 -7.03
C PHE A 18 3.69 13.08 -7.39
N ALA A 19 4.43 14.08 -7.87
CA ALA A 19 3.85 15.34 -8.37
C ALA A 19 2.98 15.08 -9.61
N ALA A 20 3.41 14.22 -10.53
CA ALA A 20 2.65 13.85 -11.73
C ALA A 20 1.34 13.13 -11.37
N ILE A 21 1.42 12.07 -10.55
CA ILE A 21 0.26 11.27 -10.12
C ILE A 21 -0.76 12.12 -9.37
N THR A 22 -0.30 13.00 -8.48
CA THR A 22 -1.19 13.83 -7.66
C THR A 22 -1.66 15.09 -8.39
N GLY A 23 -1.04 15.45 -9.51
CA GLY A 23 -1.29 16.69 -10.24
C GLY A 23 -0.98 17.94 -9.43
N ARG A 24 0.02 17.87 -8.55
CA ARG A 24 0.43 18.96 -7.67
C ARG A 24 1.86 19.37 -7.99
N PRO A 25 2.07 20.25 -9.00
CA PRO A 25 3.40 20.76 -9.30
C PRO A 25 3.96 21.50 -8.07
N GLY A 26 5.26 21.32 -7.80
CA GLY A 26 5.93 21.90 -6.62
C GLY A 26 5.84 21.05 -5.35
N ARG A 27 5.05 19.96 -5.35
CA ARG A 27 5.11 18.97 -4.27
C ARG A 27 6.40 18.16 -4.38
N GLN A 28 7.10 17.98 -3.27
CA GLN A 28 8.38 17.27 -3.21
C GLN A 28 8.33 16.09 -2.25
N VAL A 29 9.10 15.04 -2.56
CA VAL A 29 9.36 13.89 -1.71
C VAL A 29 10.85 13.91 -1.37
N VAL A 30 11.16 14.02 -0.09
CA VAL A 30 12.54 14.04 0.42
C VAL A 30 12.73 12.83 1.30
N LEU A 31 13.81 12.10 1.07
CA LEU A 31 14.26 11.03 1.94
C LEU A 31 15.43 11.53 2.78
N ASP A 32 15.39 11.28 4.08
CA ASP A 32 16.48 11.59 5.00
C ASP A 32 17.57 10.48 5.00
N PRO A 33 18.68 10.63 5.74
CA PRO A 33 19.72 9.60 5.80
C PRO A 33 19.25 8.21 6.23
N ASP A 34 18.16 8.12 6.97
CA ASP A 34 17.52 6.88 7.44
C ASP A 34 16.41 6.39 6.48
N PHE A 35 16.28 7.03 5.31
CA PHE A 35 15.24 6.80 4.31
C PHE A 35 13.81 7.06 4.80
N LEU A 36 13.66 7.85 5.87
CA LEU A 36 12.35 8.34 6.28
C LEU A 36 11.88 9.36 5.26
N VAL A 37 10.62 9.23 4.88
CA VAL A 37 10.00 10.03 3.83
C VAL A 37 9.32 11.23 4.44
N THR A 38 9.64 12.40 3.91
CA THR A 38 8.95 13.66 4.18
C THR A 38 8.41 14.21 2.88
N VAL A 39 7.15 14.67 2.88
CA VAL A 39 6.54 15.35 1.74
C VAL A 39 6.49 16.84 2.03
N TYR A 40 7.02 17.66 1.13
CA TYR A 40 6.82 19.09 1.15
C TYR A 40 5.74 19.47 0.15
N GLU A 41 4.70 20.16 0.61
CA GLU A 41 3.64 20.67 -0.24
C GLU A 41 4.09 21.95 -0.96
N PRO A 42 3.39 22.38 -2.03
CA PRO A 42 3.80 23.56 -2.80
C PRO A 42 3.85 24.87 -1.98
N ASP A 43 3.14 24.92 -0.85
CA ASP A 43 3.15 26.02 0.11
C ASP A 43 4.31 25.94 1.12
N GLY A 44 5.20 24.96 1.00
CA GLY A 44 6.33 24.71 1.90
C GLY A 44 5.97 23.92 3.15
N ARG A 45 4.71 23.53 3.34
CA ARG A 45 4.29 22.76 4.51
C ARG A 45 4.87 21.35 4.48
N GLU A 46 5.45 20.95 5.60
CA GLU A 46 5.95 19.60 5.82
C GLU A 46 4.80 18.64 6.19
N VAL A 47 4.79 17.47 5.55
CA VAL A 47 3.77 16.43 5.72
C VAL A 47 4.45 15.08 5.80
N THR A 48 4.22 14.39 6.90
CA THR A 48 4.63 12.99 7.04
C THR A 48 3.64 12.07 6.31
N PRO A 49 4.05 10.86 5.87
CA PRO A 49 3.15 9.91 5.21
C PRO A 49 1.88 9.60 6.02
N ASP A 50 1.98 9.63 7.34
CA ASP A 50 0.84 9.37 8.25
C ASP A 50 -0.22 10.47 8.21
N GLN A 51 0.15 11.69 7.87
CA GLN A 51 -0.75 12.83 7.72
C GLN A 51 -1.41 12.91 6.33
N LEU A 52 -0.96 12.11 5.37
CA LEU A 52 -1.60 12.00 4.06
C LEU A 52 -2.91 11.22 4.16
N SER A 53 -3.88 11.59 3.33
CA SER A 53 -5.05 10.73 3.12
C SER A 53 -4.61 9.36 2.58
N GLN A 54 -5.40 8.32 2.81
CA GLN A 54 -5.08 6.96 2.37
C GLN A 54 -4.71 6.91 0.88
N GLY A 55 -5.52 7.49 0.00
CA GLY A 55 -5.22 7.52 -1.43
C GLY A 55 -3.96 8.32 -1.80
N ALA A 56 -3.63 9.38 -1.06
CA ALA A 56 -2.38 10.11 -1.29
C ALA A 56 -1.16 9.29 -0.80
N ARG A 57 -1.31 8.52 0.28
CA ARG A 57 -0.27 7.61 0.78
C ARG A 57 -0.03 6.45 -0.20
N ASP A 58 -1.08 5.86 -0.74
CA ASP A 58 -0.97 4.79 -1.75
C ASP A 58 -0.25 5.30 -3.01
N GLN A 59 -0.58 6.52 -3.45
CA GLN A 59 0.09 7.19 -4.57
C GLN A 59 1.55 7.52 -4.27
N LEU A 60 1.88 7.91 -3.04
CA LEU A 60 3.27 8.14 -2.62
C LEU A 60 4.08 6.84 -2.70
N TYR A 61 3.53 5.75 -2.15
CA TYR A 61 4.21 4.45 -2.20
C TYR A 61 4.30 3.90 -3.62
N PHE A 62 3.33 4.18 -4.48
CA PHE A 62 3.43 3.85 -5.89
C PHE A 62 4.53 4.65 -6.58
N ALA A 63 4.61 5.97 -6.35
CA ALA A 63 5.66 6.83 -6.88
C ALA A 63 7.07 6.39 -6.42
N LEU A 64 7.21 6.00 -5.15
CA LEU A 64 8.46 5.45 -4.62
C LEU A 64 8.85 4.14 -5.30
N ARG A 65 7.89 3.23 -5.54
CA ARG A 65 8.15 1.98 -6.28
C ARG A 65 8.62 2.26 -7.70
N LEU A 66 7.98 3.20 -8.41
CA LEU A 66 8.42 3.62 -9.74
C LEU A 66 9.83 4.21 -9.71
N ALA A 67 10.12 5.10 -8.75
CA ALA A 67 11.43 5.71 -8.59
C ALA A 67 12.54 4.68 -8.33
N ILE A 68 12.28 3.69 -7.46
CA ILE A 68 13.20 2.56 -7.24
C ILE A 68 13.37 1.76 -8.53
N ALA A 69 12.28 1.48 -9.24
CA ALA A 69 12.31 0.71 -10.47
C ALA A 69 13.05 1.44 -11.61
N ASP A 70 13.08 2.77 -11.62
CA ASP A 70 13.87 3.59 -12.54
C ASP A 70 15.35 3.54 -12.17
N LEU A 71 15.69 3.64 -10.88
CA LEU A 71 17.07 3.53 -10.39
C LEU A 71 17.70 2.14 -10.65
N LEU A 72 16.89 1.08 -10.60
CA LEU A 72 17.33 -0.28 -10.90
C LEU A 72 17.38 -0.58 -12.41
N ALA A 73 16.72 0.24 -13.24
CA ALA A 73 16.61 0.01 -14.68
C ALA A 73 17.96 0.09 -15.42
N ASP A 74 18.95 0.79 -14.84
CA ASP A 74 20.33 0.85 -15.34
C ASP A 74 20.98 -0.55 -15.43
N ALA A 75 20.50 -1.53 -14.64
CA ALA A 75 20.98 -2.90 -14.64
C ALA A 75 20.01 -3.88 -15.34
N VAL A 76 18.71 -3.80 -15.06
CA VAL A 76 17.67 -4.70 -15.60
C VAL A 76 16.32 -3.99 -15.69
N ARG A 77 15.62 -4.14 -16.81
CA ARG A 77 14.24 -3.64 -16.96
C ARG A 77 13.24 -4.62 -16.35
N LEU A 78 12.86 -4.38 -15.10
CA LEU A 78 11.93 -5.22 -14.35
C LEU A 78 10.48 -4.94 -14.73
N PRO A 79 9.63 -5.98 -14.87
CA PRO A 79 8.19 -5.80 -15.06
C PRO A 79 7.56 -5.19 -13.79
N LEU A 80 6.52 -4.39 -13.99
CA LEU A 80 5.71 -3.82 -12.92
C LEU A 80 4.40 -4.61 -12.81
N ILE A 81 4.18 -5.27 -11.68
CA ILE A 81 2.93 -6.00 -11.39
C ILE A 81 2.15 -5.22 -10.34
N LEU A 82 0.90 -4.89 -10.64
CA LEU A 82 0.01 -4.15 -9.77
C LEU A 82 -1.25 -4.99 -9.50
N ASP A 83 -1.54 -5.25 -8.23
CA ASP A 83 -2.69 -6.05 -7.79
C ASP A 83 -3.70 -5.16 -7.06
N ASP A 84 -4.89 -5.02 -7.65
CA ASP A 84 -5.96 -4.08 -7.29
C ASP A 84 -5.44 -2.69 -6.87
N PRO A 85 -4.60 -2.04 -7.69
CA PRO A 85 -4.00 -0.79 -7.27
C PRO A 85 -5.04 0.34 -7.29
N PHE A 86 -4.84 1.34 -6.44
CA PHE A 86 -5.52 2.64 -6.50
C PHE A 86 -7.03 2.65 -6.18
N VAL A 87 -7.57 1.63 -5.48
CA VAL A 87 -8.98 1.54 -5.06
C VAL A 87 -9.50 2.81 -4.38
N THR A 88 -8.64 3.53 -3.65
CA THR A 88 -9.02 4.77 -2.93
C THR A 88 -8.79 6.05 -3.73
N SER A 89 -8.46 5.96 -5.02
CA SER A 89 -8.19 7.12 -5.87
C SER A 89 -9.47 7.65 -6.53
N ASP A 90 -9.63 8.98 -6.53
CA ASP A 90 -10.69 9.61 -7.31
C ASP A 90 -10.42 9.53 -8.82
N ARG A 91 -11.46 9.77 -9.62
CA ARG A 91 -11.40 9.68 -11.09
C ARG A 91 -10.37 10.60 -11.75
N THR A 92 -10.10 11.77 -11.16
CA THR A 92 -9.09 12.71 -11.69
C THR A 92 -7.70 12.12 -11.52
N ARG A 93 -7.43 11.56 -10.33
CA ARG A 93 -6.15 10.91 -10.04
C ARG A 93 -5.96 9.63 -10.83
N LEU A 94 -7.01 8.81 -10.99
CA LEU A 94 -6.97 7.64 -11.86
C LEU A 94 -6.57 7.99 -13.30
N GLY A 95 -7.05 9.12 -13.84
CA GLY A 95 -6.60 9.61 -15.15
C GLY A 95 -5.10 9.89 -15.22
N ARG A 96 -4.54 10.58 -14.22
CA ARG A 96 -3.09 10.87 -14.15
C ARG A 96 -2.24 9.62 -13.94
N ILE A 97 -2.75 8.68 -13.13
CA ILE A 97 -2.11 7.38 -12.92
C ILE A 97 -2.07 6.61 -14.23
N ARG A 98 -3.18 6.58 -14.98
CA ARG A 98 -3.23 5.97 -16.31
C ARG A 98 -2.18 6.57 -17.25
N GLU A 99 -2.13 7.89 -17.37
CA GLU A 99 -1.11 8.59 -18.20
C GLU A 99 0.32 8.22 -17.76
N THR A 100 0.55 8.11 -16.44
CA THR A 100 1.84 7.67 -15.89
C THR A 100 2.16 6.23 -16.28
N LEU A 101 1.19 5.31 -16.19
CA LEU A 101 1.35 3.92 -16.58
C LEU A 101 1.55 3.75 -18.08
N GLU A 102 0.85 4.52 -18.91
CA GLU A 102 1.04 4.54 -20.37
C GLU A 102 2.49 4.93 -20.71
N ARG A 103 3.04 5.97 -20.07
CA ARG A 103 4.46 6.33 -20.22
C ARG A 103 5.39 5.21 -19.77
N VAL A 104 5.17 4.67 -18.56
CA VAL A 104 5.99 3.59 -17.99
C VAL A 104 5.95 2.34 -18.87
N SER A 105 4.81 2.05 -19.52
CA SER A 105 4.64 0.89 -20.40
C SER A 105 5.51 0.93 -21.65
N GLY A 106 5.93 2.13 -22.10
CA GLY A 106 6.89 2.28 -23.20
C GLY A 106 8.30 1.80 -22.85
N GLU A 107 8.61 1.72 -21.55
CA GLU A 107 9.93 1.32 -21.06
C GLU A 107 9.91 -0.09 -20.48
N ARG A 108 8.88 -0.48 -19.73
CA ARG A 108 8.80 -1.79 -19.06
C ARG A 108 7.42 -2.42 -19.21
N GLN A 109 7.35 -3.74 -19.13
CA GLN A 109 6.06 -4.42 -19.10
C GLN A 109 5.29 -4.03 -17.84
N VAL A 110 4.01 -3.68 -17.99
CA VAL A 110 3.09 -3.38 -16.90
C VAL A 110 1.97 -4.41 -16.91
N LEU A 111 1.81 -5.14 -15.81
CA LEU A 111 0.73 -6.10 -15.59
C LEU A 111 -0.19 -5.51 -14.52
N LEU A 112 -1.44 -5.27 -14.89
CA LEU A 112 -2.48 -4.73 -14.01
C LEU A 112 -3.52 -5.82 -13.76
N LEU A 113 -3.58 -6.32 -12.54
CA LEU A 113 -4.58 -7.24 -12.05
C LEU A 113 -5.58 -6.41 -11.26
N ALA A 114 -6.83 -6.34 -11.73
CA ALA A 114 -7.85 -5.57 -11.04
C ALA A 114 -9.25 -6.10 -11.28
N HIS A 115 -10.13 -5.94 -10.29
CA HIS A 115 -11.54 -6.32 -10.40
C HIS A 115 -12.43 -5.20 -10.98
N ASP A 116 -12.01 -3.94 -10.89
CA ASP A 116 -12.81 -2.80 -11.38
C ASP A 116 -12.81 -2.74 -12.93
N PRO A 117 -13.98 -2.81 -13.59
CA PRO A 117 -14.07 -2.76 -15.05
C PRO A 117 -13.56 -1.44 -15.67
N ALA A 118 -13.39 -0.37 -14.88
CA ALA A 118 -12.82 0.89 -15.35
C ALA A 118 -11.40 0.72 -15.95
N TYR A 119 -10.65 -0.28 -15.46
CA TYR A 119 -9.29 -0.58 -15.92
C TYR A 119 -9.22 -1.27 -17.29
N ARG A 120 -10.34 -1.78 -17.82
CA ARG A 120 -10.38 -2.51 -19.12
C ARG A 120 -9.86 -1.69 -20.30
N THR A 121 -9.93 -0.36 -20.19
CA THR A 121 -9.49 0.55 -21.26
C THR A 121 -8.04 1.00 -21.12
N TRP A 122 -7.32 0.58 -20.07
CA TRP A 122 -5.96 1.02 -19.76
C TRP A 122 -4.89 0.19 -20.49
N GLY A 123 -5.28 -0.92 -21.11
CA GLY A 123 -4.40 -1.82 -21.84
C GLY A 123 -5.19 -2.87 -22.61
N GLN A 124 -4.51 -3.91 -23.05
CA GLN A 124 -5.16 -5.07 -23.65
C GLN A 124 -5.58 -6.04 -22.54
N PRO A 125 -6.87 -6.40 -22.43
CA PRO A 125 -7.31 -7.39 -21.46
C PRO A 125 -6.81 -8.77 -21.88
N GLU A 126 -5.97 -9.37 -21.05
CA GLU A 126 -5.48 -10.74 -21.25
C GLU A 126 -6.16 -11.67 -20.25
N ALA A 127 -6.73 -12.77 -20.75
CA ALA A 127 -7.22 -13.84 -19.90
C ALA A 127 -6.02 -14.70 -19.47
N LEU A 128 -5.63 -14.60 -18.20
CA LEU A 128 -4.64 -15.50 -17.62
C LEU A 128 -5.31 -16.84 -17.31
N ASP A 129 -5.08 -17.82 -18.17
CA ASP A 129 -5.35 -19.22 -17.85
C ASP A 129 -4.31 -19.69 -16.82
N LEU A 130 -4.75 -19.81 -15.57
CA LEU A 130 -3.91 -20.29 -14.47
C LEU A 130 -3.75 -21.83 -14.49
N GLY A 131 -4.38 -22.51 -15.44
CA GLY A 131 -4.49 -23.96 -15.51
C GLY A 131 -5.27 -24.54 -14.34
N ASP A 132 -5.50 -25.85 -14.37
CA ASP A 132 -5.96 -26.62 -13.20
C ASP A 132 -4.79 -26.83 -12.22
N ALA A 133 -4.18 -25.74 -11.73
CA ALA A 133 -3.20 -25.86 -10.66
C ALA A 133 -3.94 -26.48 -9.46
N PRO A 134 -3.49 -27.64 -8.92
CA PRO A 134 -4.16 -28.25 -7.79
C PRO A 134 -4.10 -27.24 -6.66
N VAL A 135 -5.28 -26.72 -6.27
CA VAL A 135 -5.43 -25.93 -5.04
C VAL A 135 -4.75 -26.75 -3.97
N ALA A 136 -3.64 -26.23 -3.42
CA ALA A 136 -2.90 -26.92 -2.39
C ALA A 136 -3.89 -27.29 -1.29
N GLN A 137 -4.25 -28.57 -1.23
CA GLN A 137 -5.13 -29.07 -0.19
C GLN A 137 -4.38 -28.81 1.12
N THR A 138 -4.91 -27.93 1.95
CA THR A 138 -4.44 -27.78 3.33
C THR A 138 -4.34 -29.19 3.90
N PRO A 139 -3.18 -29.62 4.44
CA PRO A 139 -3.07 -30.94 5.04
C PRO A 139 -4.21 -31.08 6.04
N GLY A 140 -5.09 -32.05 5.78
CA GLY A 140 -6.28 -32.28 6.59
C GLY A 140 -5.89 -32.32 8.05
N GLY A 141 -6.60 -31.53 8.86
CA GLY A 141 -6.40 -31.48 10.30
C GLY A 141 -6.30 -32.89 10.84
N ALA A 142 -5.16 -33.20 11.45
CA ALA A 142 -5.01 -34.42 12.22
C ALA A 142 -6.13 -34.44 13.28
N PRO A 143 -6.87 -35.56 13.44
CA PRO A 143 -7.84 -35.65 14.51
C PRO A 143 -7.10 -35.58 15.84
N ALA A 144 -7.47 -34.61 16.67
CA ALA A 144 -6.98 -34.52 18.04
C ALA A 144 -7.35 -35.83 18.78
N PRO A 145 -6.42 -36.49 19.49
CA PRO A 145 -6.74 -37.66 20.27
C PRO A 145 -7.64 -37.26 21.44
N GLY A 146 -8.79 -37.94 21.54
CA GLY A 146 -9.77 -37.72 22.59
C GLY A 146 -9.23 -38.03 23.98
N GLY A 147 -9.59 -37.17 24.94
CA GLY A 147 -9.47 -37.42 26.37
C GLY A 147 -10.81 -37.12 27.03
N ALA A 148 -11.49 -38.17 27.47
CA ALA A 148 -12.74 -38.10 28.21
C ALA A 148 -12.53 -37.49 29.60
N GLY A 149 -13.50 -36.68 30.05
CA GLY A 149 -13.55 -36.11 31.39
C GLY A 149 -14.92 -35.50 31.65
N SER A 150 -15.80 -36.29 32.25
CA SER A 150 -17.22 -36.10 32.41
C SER A 150 -17.64 -35.02 33.44
N SER A 151 -18.68 -34.27 33.08
CA SER A 151 -19.86 -33.88 33.90
C SER A 151 -19.78 -32.70 34.91
N PRO A 152 -20.93 -32.13 35.36
CA PRO A 152 -21.99 -31.48 34.57
C PRO A 152 -22.57 -30.20 35.22
N SER A 153 -23.45 -29.50 34.47
CA SER A 153 -24.64 -28.73 34.92
C SER A 153 -24.49 -27.45 35.78
N GLY A 154 -25.13 -26.35 35.32
CA GLY A 154 -25.15 -25.00 35.92
C GLY A 154 -26.03 -24.84 37.19
N PRO A 155 -26.64 -23.67 37.52
CA PRO A 155 -26.71 -22.37 36.82
C PRO A 155 -26.25 -21.15 37.68
N ALA A 156 -26.29 -19.93 37.10
CA ALA A 156 -26.25 -18.62 37.79
C ALA A 156 -27.51 -18.41 38.70
N PRO A 157 -27.73 -17.36 39.54
CA PRO A 157 -27.10 -16.01 39.64
C PRO A 157 -26.95 -15.44 41.09
N GLY A 158 -26.54 -14.16 41.24
CA GLY A 158 -27.11 -13.27 42.28
C GLY A 158 -26.19 -12.60 43.32
N ALA A 159 -26.15 -11.26 43.22
CA ALA A 159 -26.28 -10.26 44.30
C ALA A 159 -25.15 -10.03 45.35
N ALA A 160 -24.65 -8.79 45.36
CA ALA A 160 -24.91 -7.77 46.40
C ALA A 160 -23.66 -7.02 46.88
N ALA A 161 -23.73 -5.68 46.72
CA ALA A 161 -23.28 -4.60 47.61
C ALA A 161 -21.79 -4.58 48.07
N ASP A 162 -21.14 -3.46 48.32
CA ASP A 162 -21.63 -2.20 48.85
C ASP A 162 -20.55 -1.12 48.67
N GLU A 163 -21.00 0.13 48.75
CA GLU A 163 -20.39 1.42 49.11
C GLU A 163 -18.89 1.42 49.57
N THR A 164 -18.08 2.46 49.35
CA THR A 164 -18.36 3.85 49.73
C THR A 164 -17.47 4.85 48.98
N LEU A 165 -18.17 5.91 48.57
CA LEU A 165 -17.78 7.21 48.05
C LEU A 165 -16.91 8.00 49.06
N GLY A 166 -15.95 8.83 48.61
CA GLY A 166 -15.39 9.83 49.52
C GLY A 166 -14.16 10.62 49.08
N GLY A 167 -14.34 11.48 48.07
CA GLY A 167 -14.04 12.92 48.19
C GLY A 167 -12.59 13.43 48.32
N ASP A 168 -12.06 13.89 47.18
CA ASP A 168 -11.69 15.29 46.86
C ASP A 168 -10.62 16.06 47.69
N PRO A 169 -10.08 17.20 47.19
CA PRO A 169 -8.66 17.28 46.86
C PRO A 169 -7.97 18.49 47.53
N SER A 170 -6.69 18.67 47.23
CA SER A 170 -5.99 19.96 47.31
C SER A 170 -4.95 20.03 46.21
#